data_AF-A0A2E6L572-F1
#
_entry.id   AF-A0A2E6L572-F1
#
_cell.length_a   1.000
_cell.length_b   1.000
_cell.length_c   1.000
_cell.angle_alpha   90.00
_cell.angle_beta   90.00
_cell.angle_gamma   90.00
#
_symmetry.space_group_name_H-M   'P 1'
#
loop_
_entity.id
_entity.type
_entity.pdbx_description
1 polymer ?
#
loop_
_entity_poly.entity_id
_entity_poly.type
_entity_poly.pdbx_seq_one_letter_code
_entity_poly.pdbx_strand_id
1 'polypeptide(L)'
;MPRRPQFKITKSQKGWRIDLPQSVSATGRREQYFYQTRDKAVAARKGFLEKHSAHGSAASVIRPQLAEDAVKAAEILKPWGTTLTEAAKFIVKEIERRNASRRTDQTCKEWLAIREREVRPKTLEGYRSAARKLTAAFGTKHLSEITKDQLQSVISPPGTSASTAAANLRNVR
;
A
#
# COMPACT_ATOMS: atom_id res chain seq x y z
N MET A 1 6.25 -26.73 20.04
CA MET A 1 6.89 -25.48 20.54
C MET A 1 8.26 -25.32 19.88
N PRO A 2 8.56 -24.16 19.27
CA PRO A 2 9.91 -23.91 18.77
C PRO A 2 10.91 -23.92 19.93
N ARG A 3 12.03 -24.64 19.77
CA ARG A 3 13.06 -24.75 20.82
C ARG A 3 13.68 -23.37 21.06
N ARG A 4 13.75 -22.95 22.33
CA ARG A 4 14.41 -21.69 22.70
C ARG A 4 15.89 -21.76 22.27
N PRO A 5 16.36 -20.86 21.41
CA PRO A 5 17.76 -20.85 21.00
C PRO A 5 18.66 -20.61 22.20
N GLN A 6 19.69 -21.44 22.35
CA GLN A 6 20.66 -21.34 23.43
C GLN A 6 21.90 -20.59 22.95
N PHE A 7 22.22 -19.47 23.59
CA PHE A 7 23.45 -18.71 23.36
C PHE A 7 24.56 -19.24 24.27
N LYS A 8 25.21 -20.33 23.85
CA LYS A 8 26.26 -20.97 24.64
C LYS A 8 27.55 -20.14 24.57
N ILE A 9 28.12 -19.86 25.74
CA ILE A 9 29.45 -19.25 25.86
C ILE A 9 30.46 -20.39 26.01
N THR A 10 31.46 -20.43 25.14
CA THR A 10 32.53 -21.44 25.17
C THR A 10 33.90 -20.76 25.13
N LYS A 11 34.85 -21.23 25.93
CA LYS A 11 36.24 -20.75 25.86
C LYS A 11 36.91 -21.34 24.61
N SER A 12 37.51 -20.48 23.80
CA SER A 12 38.25 -20.81 22.57
C SER A 12 39.69 -20.30 22.69
N GLN A 13 40.59 -20.78 21.82
CA GLN A 13 41.97 -20.27 21.73
C GLN A 13 42.05 -18.76 21.47
N LYS A 14 41.02 -18.18 20.83
CA LYS A 14 40.94 -16.74 20.50
C LYS A 14 40.17 -15.90 21.54
N GLY A 15 39.76 -16.48 22.66
CA GLY A 15 38.95 -15.82 23.70
C GLY A 15 37.61 -16.52 23.96
N TRP A 16 36.64 -15.79 24.50
CA TRP A 16 35.30 -16.28 24.83
C TRP A 16 34.39 -16.18 23.61
N ARG A 17 33.96 -17.34 23.08
CA ARG A 17 33.11 -17.46 21.91
C ARG A 17 31.63 -17.54 22.31
N ILE A 18 30.78 -16.83 21.58
CA ILE A 18 29.32 -16.97 21.60
C ILE A 18 28.88 -17.48 20.22
N ASP A 19 28.20 -18.62 20.20
CA ASP A 19 27.60 -19.16 18.98
C ASP A 19 26.16 -18.63 18.82
N LEU A 20 25.91 -17.89 17.74
CA LEU A 20 24.59 -17.38 17.37
C LEU A 20 23.94 -18.35 16.36
N PRO A 21 22.84 -19.03 16.71
CA PRO A 21 22.18 -19.97 15.81
C PRO A 21 21.50 -19.25 14.63
N GLN A 22 21.34 -19.97 13.52
CA GLN A 22 20.75 -19.46 12.27
C GLN A 22 19.40 -18.77 12.47
N SER A 23 18.57 -19.30 13.36
CA SER A 23 17.23 -18.80 13.65
C SER A 23 17.18 -17.42 14.31
N VAL A 24 18.31 -16.89 14.78
CA VAL A 24 18.40 -15.60 15.48
C VAL A 24 19.38 -14.64 14.80
N SER A 25 20.09 -15.11 13.78
CA SER A 25 21.04 -14.29 13.06
C SER A 25 20.33 -13.35 12.08
N ALA A 26 20.77 -12.10 12.03
CA ALA A 26 20.27 -11.11 11.08
C ALA A 26 20.54 -11.51 9.61
N THR A 27 21.60 -12.30 9.38
CA THR A 27 22.00 -12.78 8.04
C THR A 27 21.34 -14.10 7.65
N GLY A 28 20.57 -14.73 8.56
CA GLY A 28 19.98 -16.04 8.32
C GLY A 28 21.01 -17.18 8.20
N ARG A 29 22.24 -16.98 8.71
CA ARG A 29 23.33 -17.98 8.82
C ARG A 29 23.85 -18.04 10.26
N ARG A 30 24.50 -19.14 10.66
CA ARG A 30 25.15 -19.22 11.99
C ARG A 30 26.30 -18.22 12.08
N GLU A 31 26.34 -17.42 13.14
CA GLU A 31 27.40 -16.42 13.37
C GLU A 31 28.15 -16.73 14.67
N GLN A 32 29.44 -16.39 14.72
CA GLN A 32 30.28 -16.60 15.90
C GLN A 32 30.92 -15.28 16.31
N TYR A 33 30.71 -14.89 17.57
CA TYR A 33 31.29 -13.69 18.15
C TYR A 33 32.35 -14.06 19.17
N PHE A 34 33.52 -13.44 19.09
CA PHE A 34 34.64 -13.67 20.01
C PHE A 34 34.87 -12.43 20.88
N TYR A 35 35.01 -12.64 22.18
CA TYR A 35 35.24 -11.59 23.18
C TYR A 35 36.49 -11.90 23.98
N GLN A 36 37.25 -10.86 24.33
CA GLN A 36 38.52 -11.02 25.07
C GLN A 36 38.30 -11.50 26.52
N THR A 37 37.23 -11.04 27.18
CA THR A 37 36.96 -11.37 28.59
C THR A 37 35.61 -12.08 28.76
N ARG A 38 35.50 -12.87 29.83
CA ARG A 38 34.27 -13.63 30.16
C ARG A 38 33.10 -12.68 30.38
N ASP A 39 33.32 -11.58 31.10
CA ASP A 39 32.28 -10.63 31.45
C ASP A 39 31.73 -9.90 30.23
N LYS A 40 32.57 -9.58 29.24
CA LYS A 40 32.14 -9.03 27.95
C LYS A 40 31.26 -10.03 27.19
N ALA A 41 31.60 -11.32 27.22
CA ALA A 41 30.77 -12.37 26.61
C ALA A 41 29.43 -12.56 27.35
N VAL A 42 29.42 -12.45 28.69
CA VAL A 42 28.18 -12.52 29.47
C VAL A 42 27.27 -11.32 29.21
N ALA A 43 27.82 -10.11 29.13
CA ALA A 43 27.08 -8.89 28.80
C ALA A 43 26.52 -8.95 27.37
N ALA A 44 27.32 -9.37 26.39
CA ALA A 44 26.87 -9.56 25.02
C ALA A 44 25.76 -10.62 24.92
N ARG A 45 25.89 -11.75 25.64
CA ARG A 45 24.84 -12.78 25.72
C ARG A 45 23.53 -12.20 26.24
N LYS A 46 23.58 -11.38 27.30
CA LYS A 46 22.38 -10.72 27.85
C LYS A 46 21.71 -9.83 26.79
N GLY A 47 22.49 -9.03 26.07
CA GLY A 47 21.99 -8.20 24.97
C GLY A 47 21.38 -9.01 23.81
N PHE A 48 21.97 -10.16 23.45
CA PHE A 48 21.38 -11.06 22.44
C PHE A 48 20.07 -11.70 22.93
N LEU A 49 20.00 -12.09 24.20
CA LEU A 49 18.79 -12.64 24.81
C LEU A 49 17.65 -11.61 24.85
N GLU A 50 17.95 -10.36 25.20
CA GLU A 50 17.00 -9.25 25.22
C GLU A 50 16.48 -8.92 23.81
N LYS A 51 17.37 -8.84 22.81
CA LYS A 51 16.98 -8.63 21.41
C LYS A 51 16.10 -9.77 20.88
N HIS A 52 16.45 -11.02 21.18
CA HIS A 52 15.63 -12.19 20.81
C HIS A 52 14.29 -12.20 21.55
N SER A 53 14.25 -11.81 22.83
CA SER A 53 13.01 -11.70 23.59
C SER A 53 12.10 -10.61 23.03
N ALA A 54 12.65 -9.47 22.64
CA ALA A 54 11.90 -8.38 22.01
C ALA A 54 11.36 -8.80 20.63
N HIS A 55 12.18 -9.43 19.79
CA HIS A 55 11.75 -9.96 18.49
C HIS A 55 10.74 -11.10 18.62
N GLY A 56 10.95 -12.02 19.56
CA GLY A 56 10.05 -13.15 19.81
C GLY A 56 8.71 -12.71 20.40
N SER A 57 8.69 -11.68 21.25
CA SER A 57 7.44 -11.10 21.77
C SER A 57 6.69 -10.36 20.66
N ALA A 58 7.39 -9.63 19.78
CA ALA A 58 6.76 -8.98 18.63
C ALA A 58 6.23 -9.98 17.60
N ALA A 59 6.96 -11.08 17.34
CA ALA A 59 6.55 -12.15 16.42
C ALA A 59 5.42 -13.02 17.00
N SER A 60 5.39 -13.24 18.32
CA SER A 60 4.33 -13.98 19.02
C SER A 60 3.00 -13.22 19.08
N VAL A 61 2.98 -11.93 18.72
CA VAL A 61 1.76 -11.11 18.67
C VAL A 61 1.11 -11.11 17.27
N ILE A 62 1.77 -11.71 16.26
CA ILE A 62 1.17 -11.87 14.95
C ILE A 62 0.07 -12.92 15.04
N ARG A 63 -1.18 -12.50 14.81
CA ARG A 63 -2.31 -13.44 14.71
C ARG A 63 -1.99 -14.48 13.63
N PRO A 64 -2.27 -15.78 13.84
CA PRO A 64 -1.92 -16.83 12.88
C PRO A 64 -2.35 -16.53 11.43
N GLN A 65 -3.55 -15.97 11.26
CA GLN A 65 -4.07 -15.54 9.97
C GLN A 65 -3.18 -14.49 9.27
N LEU A 66 -2.65 -13.52 10.01
CA LEU A 66 -1.75 -12.50 9.46
C LEU A 66 -0.39 -13.09 9.07
N ALA A 67 0.07 -14.12 9.78
CA ALA A 67 1.30 -14.83 9.44
C ALA A 67 1.14 -15.62 8.12
N GLU A 68 0.01 -16.31 7.94
CA GLU A 68 -0.31 -17.01 6.69
C GLU A 68 -0.41 -16.04 5.51
N ASP A 69 -1.09 -14.91 5.68
CA ASP A 69 -1.23 -13.89 4.64
C ASP A 69 0.12 -13.24 4.30
N ALA A 70 0.98 -13.00 5.28
CA ALA A 70 2.32 -12.48 5.04
C ALA A 70 3.19 -13.44 4.22
N VAL A 71 3.08 -14.76 4.44
CA VAL A 71 3.79 -15.77 3.65
C VAL A 71 3.28 -15.78 2.21
N LYS A 72 1.96 -15.80 2.00
CA LYS A 72 1.35 -15.76 0.65
C LYS A 72 1.74 -14.47 -0.09
N ALA A 73 1.64 -13.33 0.57
CA ALA A 73 2.00 -12.05 -0.03
C ALA A 73 3.50 -11.99 -0.38
N ALA A 74 4.38 -12.57 0.44
CA ALA A 74 5.79 -12.70 0.09
C ALA A 74 6.01 -13.55 -1.17
N GLU A 75 5.24 -14.62 -1.38
CA GLU A 75 5.31 -15.43 -2.61
C GLU A 75 4.86 -14.67 -3.86
N ILE A 76 3.78 -13.89 -3.77
CA ILE A 76 3.27 -13.05 -4.87
C ILE A 76 4.31 -11.98 -5.26
N LEU A 77 5.07 -11.47 -4.30
CA LEU A 77 6.06 -10.41 -4.51
C LEU A 77 7.42 -10.93 -5.00
N LYS A 78 7.71 -12.25 -4.90
CA LYS A 78 8.98 -12.85 -5.35
C LYS A 78 9.35 -12.51 -6.81
N PRO A 79 8.45 -12.59 -7.81
CA PRO A 79 8.78 -12.28 -9.20
C PRO A 79 9.20 -10.82 -9.41
N TRP A 80 8.74 -9.92 -8.54
CA TRP A 80 8.95 -8.49 -8.64
C TRP A 80 10.12 -8.00 -7.77
N GLY A 81 10.80 -8.91 -7.05
CA GLY A 81 11.94 -8.59 -6.18
C GLY A 81 11.63 -7.55 -5.09
N THR A 82 10.36 -7.38 -4.74
CA THR A 82 9.87 -6.31 -3.86
C THR A 82 9.55 -6.85 -2.48
N THR A 83 9.71 -6.02 -1.45
CA THR A 83 9.36 -6.38 -0.06
C THR A 83 7.89 -6.08 0.26
N LEU A 84 7.33 -6.77 1.27
CA LEU A 84 5.98 -6.49 1.80
C LEU A 84 5.79 -5.00 2.15
N THR A 85 6.83 -4.38 2.73
CA THR A 85 6.82 -2.98 3.14
C THR A 85 6.75 -2.03 1.95
N GLU A 86 7.46 -2.32 0.86
CA GLU A 86 7.42 -1.51 -0.36
C GLU A 86 6.08 -1.64 -1.08
N ALA A 87 5.53 -2.86 -1.16
CA ALA A 87 4.19 -3.09 -1.70
C ALA A 87 3.12 -2.31 -0.90
N ALA A 88 3.20 -2.32 0.43
CA ALA A 88 2.30 -1.56 1.29
C ALA A 88 2.42 -0.05 1.06
N LYS A 89 3.64 0.50 0.98
CA LYS A 89 3.88 1.92 0.66
C LYS A 89 3.31 2.30 -0.70
N PHE A 90 3.47 1.43 -1.70
CA PHE A 90 2.93 1.67 -3.04
C PHE A 90 1.39 1.75 -3.01
N ILE A 91 0.73 0.82 -2.34
CA ILE A 91 -0.73 0.82 -2.21
C ILE A 91 -1.23 2.05 -1.47
N VAL A 92 -0.57 2.45 -0.37
CA VAL A 92 -0.94 3.68 0.35
C VAL A 92 -0.83 4.90 -0.56
N LYS A 93 0.28 5.05 -1.29
CA LYS A 93 0.46 6.16 -2.24
C LYS A 93 -0.59 6.16 -3.35
N GLU A 94 -0.97 4.99 -3.83
CA GLU A 94 -2.01 4.83 -4.84
C GLU A 94 -3.40 5.20 -4.30
N ILE A 95 -3.71 4.81 -3.05
CA ILE A 95 -4.94 5.20 -2.37
C ILE A 95 -4.96 6.71 -2.10
N GLU A 96 -3.85 7.29 -1.64
CA GLU A 96 -3.72 8.74 -1.44
C GLU A 96 -3.89 9.50 -2.76
N ARG A 97 -3.30 9.01 -3.86
CA ARG A 97 -3.52 9.58 -5.20
C ARG A 97 -4.99 9.54 -5.61
N ARG A 98 -5.68 8.43 -5.31
CA ARG A 98 -7.12 8.29 -5.58
C ARG A 98 -7.96 9.22 -4.71
N ASN A 99 -7.66 9.32 -3.42
CA ASN A 99 -8.37 10.18 -2.48
C ASN A 99 -8.07 11.68 -2.67
N ALA A 100 -6.91 12.03 -3.24
CA ALA A 100 -6.60 13.39 -3.66
C ALA A 100 -7.47 13.85 -4.84
N SER A 101 -8.10 12.91 -5.55
CA SER A 101 -9.07 13.25 -6.58
C SER A 101 -10.37 13.73 -5.96
N ARG A 102 -10.98 14.77 -6.53
CA ARG A 102 -12.26 15.30 -6.05
C ARG A 102 -13.40 14.33 -6.37
N ARG A 103 -14.47 14.41 -5.57
CA ARG A 103 -15.72 13.68 -5.84
C ARG A 103 -16.41 14.26 -7.07
N THR A 104 -17.12 13.40 -7.79
CA THR A 104 -17.74 13.78 -9.07
C THR A 104 -18.83 14.82 -8.89
N ASP A 105 -19.68 14.66 -7.87
CA ASP A 105 -20.75 15.60 -7.52
C ASP A 105 -20.24 17.01 -7.22
N GLN A 106 -19.19 17.10 -6.41
CA GLN A 106 -18.55 18.36 -6.04
C GLN A 106 -17.87 19.01 -7.25
N THR A 107 -17.13 18.23 -8.03
CA THR A 107 -16.45 18.74 -9.23
C THR A 107 -17.43 19.26 -10.27
N CYS A 108 -18.54 18.56 -10.49
CA CYS A 108 -19.60 19.00 -11.41
C CYS A 108 -20.23 20.33 -10.97
N LYS A 109 -20.47 20.51 -9.67
CA LYS A 109 -21.01 21.77 -9.11
C LYS A 109 -20.02 22.93 -9.27
N GLU A 110 -18.76 22.72 -8.90
CA GLU A 110 -17.71 23.74 -9.01
C GLU A 110 -17.47 24.15 -10.46
N TRP A 111 -17.43 23.17 -11.38
CA TRP A 111 -17.26 23.45 -12.81
C TRP A 111 -18.43 24.24 -13.39
N LEU A 112 -19.67 23.89 -13.03
CA LEU A 112 -20.85 24.65 -13.46
C LEU A 112 -20.84 26.09 -12.93
N ALA A 113 -20.40 26.32 -11.69
CA ALA A 113 -20.32 27.65 -11.10
C ALA A 113 -19.27 28.54 -11.80
N ILE A 114 -18.17 27.96 -12.28
CA ILE A 114 -17.18 28.67 -13.12
C ILE A 114 -17.81 29.01 -14.46
N ARG A 115 -18.40 28.03 -15.15
CA ARG A 115 -18.94 28.20 -16.50
C ARG A 115 -20.14 29.13 -16.56
N GLU A 116 -20.97 29.18 -15.52
CA GLU A 116 -22.11 30.10 -15.45
C GLU A 116 -21.71 31.58 -15.64
N ARG A 117 -20.47 31.94 -15.30
CA ARG A 117 -19.94 33.30 -15.48
C ARG A 117 -19.36 33.56 -16.88
N GLU A 118 -19.07 32.51 -17.63
CA GLU A 118 -18.30 32.58 -18.89
C GLU A 118 -19.13 32.29 -20.14
N VAL A 119 -20.18 31.47 -20.03
CA VAL A 119 -20.95 31.00 -21.19
C VAL A 119 -22.39 31.52 -21.22
N ARG A 120 -22.91 31.64 -22.44
CA ARG A 120 -24.31 32.02 -22.69
C ARG A 120 -25.28 31.02 -22.03
N PRO A 121 -26.48 31.46 -21.59
CA PRO A 121 -27.46 30.60 -20.91
C PRO A 121 -27.78 29.30 -21.67
N LYS A 122 -27.94 29.37 -23.00
CA LYS A 122 -28.23 28.20 -23.84
C LYS A 122 -27.12 27.14 -23.84
N THR A 123 -25.86 27.56 -23.75
CA THR A 123 -24.72 26.64 -23.65
C THR A 123 -24.64 26.04 -22.26
N LEU A 124 -24.95 26.83 -21.23
CA LEU A 124 -24.99 26.39 -19.84
C LEU A 124 -26.03 25.28 -19.61
N GLU A 125 -27.16 25.29 -20.30
CA GLU A 125 -28.15 24.20 -20.23
C GLU A 125 -27.58 22.86 -20.70
N GLY A 126 -26.79 22.86 -21.79
CA GLY A 126 -26.09 21.67 -22.28
C GLY A 126 -25.10 21.12 -21.26
N TYR A 127 -24.37 22.02 -20.58
CA TYR A 127 -23.44 21.69 -19.52
C TYR A 127 -24.15 21.14 -18.27
N ARG A 128 -25.26 21.76 -17.85
CA ARG A 128 -26.10 21.28 -16.73
C ARG A 128 -26.66 19.88 -17.02
N SER A 129 -27.09 19.62 -18.25
CA SER A 129 -27.56 18.31 -18.67
C SER A 129 -26.46 17.24 -18.58
N ALA A 130 -25.26 17.54 -19.08
CA ALA A 130 -24.13 16.63 -19.00
C ALA A 130 -23.67 16.37 -17.54
N ALA A 131 -23.56 17.43 -16.74
CA ALA A 131 -23.20 17.34 -15.33
C ALA A 131 -24.22 16.52 -14.51
N ARG A 132 -25.52 16.62 -14.81
CA ARG A 132 -26.56 15.78 -14.19
C ARG A 132 -26.37 14.31 -14.53
N LYS A 133 -26.08 13.96 -15.79
CA LYS A 133 -25.82 12.56 -16.20
C LYS A 133 -24.61 11.99 -15.46
N LEU A 134 -23.51 12.74 -15.38
CA LEU A 134 -22.30 12.34 -14.66
C LEU A 134 -22.55 12.20 -13.16
N THR A 135 -23.27 13.14 -12.55
CA THR A 135 -23.59 13.09 -11.12
C THR A 135 -24.54 11.93 -10.79
N ALA A 136 -25.51 11.63 -11.67
CA ALA A 136 -26.41 10.51 -11.49
C ALA A 136 -25.69 9.15 -11.59
N ALA A 137 -24.70 9.03 -12.49
CA ALA A 137 -23.97 7.79 -12.70
C ALA A 137 -22.84 7.57 -11.67
N PHE A 138 -22.14 8.63 -11.26
CA PHE A 138 -20.91 8.51 -10.46
C PHE A 138 -21.02 9.13 -9.07
N GLY A 139 -21.89 10.13 -8.88
CA GLY A 139 -22.20 10.74 -7.59
C GLY A 139 -20.99 10.99 -6.70
N THR A 140 -20.87 10.18 -5.66
CA THR A 140 -19.86 10.30 -4.60
C THR A 140 -18.52 9.65 -4.92
N LYS A 141 -18.40 8.98 -6.08
CA LYS A 141 -17.14 8.37 -6.52
C LYS A 141 -16.11 9.45 -6.83
N HIS A 142 -14.86 9.14 -6.53
CA HIS A 142 -13.73 9.98 -6.92
C HIS A 142 -13.49 9.86 -8.43
N LEU A 143 -13.11 10.97 -9.07
CA LEU A 143 -12.86 10.99 -10.51
C LEU A 143 -11.81 9.96 -10.95
N SER A 144 -10.83 9.64 -10.09
CA SER A 144 -9.79 8.63 -10.35
C SER A 144 -10.31 7.20 -10.45
N GLU A 145 -11.49 6.91 -9.90
CA GLU A 145 -12.08 5.57 -9.92
C GLU A 145 -12.93 5.33 -11.18
N ILE A 146 -13.23 6.39 -11.92
CA ILE A 146 -14.08 6.33 -13.09
C ILE A 146 -13.25 5.85 -14.26
N THR A 147 -13.61 4.70 -14.83
CA THR A 147 -12.91 4.15 -15.98
C THR A 147 -13.40 4.79 -17.29
N LYS A 148 -12.59 4.68 -18.34
CA LYS A 148 -12.96 5.13 -19.69
C LYS A 148 -14.27 4.50 -20.17
N ASP A 149 -14.46 3.21 -19.93
CA ASP A 149 -15.65 2.48 -20.38
C ASP A 149 -16.91 2.93 -19.63
N GLN A 150 -16.77 3.22 -18.34
CA GLN A 150 -17.83 3.81 -17.53
C GLN A 150 -18.20 5.21 -18.02
N LEU A 151 -17.22 6.05 -18.35
CA LEU A 151 -17.48 7.37 -18.95
C LEU A 151 -18.20 7.23 -20.29
N GLN A 152 -17.74 6.32 -21.15
CA GLN A 152 -18.31 6.07 -22.45
C GLN A 152 -19.77 5.63 -22.35
N SER A 153 -20.13 4.73 -21.43
CA SER A 153 -21.51 4.26 -21.26
C SER A 153 -22.47 5.37 -20.81
N VAL A 154 -21.98 6.39 -20.11
CA VAL A 154 -22.79 7.52 -19.63
C VAL A 154 -22.90 8.64 -20.67
N ILE A 155 -21.80 8.93 -21.38
CA ILE A 155 -21.71 10.07 -22.30
C ILE A 155 -22.20 9.70 -23.70
N SER A 156 -21.91 8.48 -24.14
CA SER A 156 -22.24 7.99 -25.48
C SER A 156 -22.47 6.47 -25.46
N PRO A 157 -23.58 6.01 -24.85
CA PRO A 157 -23.95 4.60 -24.84
C PRO A 157 -24.10 4.06 -26.27
N PRO A 158 -23.94 2.73 -26.47
CA PRO A 158 -24.16 2.09 -27.76
C PRO A 158 -25.53 2.46 -28.34
N GLY A 159 -25.59 2.86 -29.61
CA GLY A 159 -26.81 3.32 -30.27
C GLY A 159 -27.06 4.84 -30.20
N THR A 160 -26.20 5.61 -29.53
CA THR A 160 -26.25 7.08 -29.56
C THR A 160 -25.90 7.61 -30.96
N SER A 161 -26.68 8.56 -31.49
CA SER A 161 -26.36 9.18 -32.77
C SER A 161 -25.03 9.94 -32.71
N ALA A 162 -24.28 9.97 -33.82
CA ALA A 162 -22.99 10.66 -33.88
C ALA A 162 -23.09 12.14 -33.48
N SER A 163 -24.19 12.82 -33.84
CA SER A 163 -24.46 14.21 -33.45
C SER A 163 -24.64 14.38 -31.93
N THR A 164 -25.35 13.47 -31.29
CA THR A 164 -25.59 13.49 -29.84
C THR A 164 -24.32 13.14 -29.06
N ALA A 165 -23.55 12.17 -29.53
CA ALA A 165 -22.26 11.81 -28.96
C ALA A 165 -21.26 12.98 -29.03
N ALA A 166 -21.16 13.64 -30.19
CA ALA A 166 -20.31 14.82 -30.37
C ALA A 166 -20.74 16.00 -29.49
N ALA A 167 -22.05 16.25 -29.34
CA ALA A 167 -22.56 17.28 -28.47
C ALA A 167 -22.28 16.98 -26.98
N ASN A 168 -22.46 15.74 -26.54
CA ASN A 168 -22.15 15.34 -25.17
C ASN A 168 -20.64 15.47 -24.89
N LEU A 169 -19.78 14.96 -25.78
CA LEU A 169 -18.32 15.07 -25.66
C LEU A 169 -17.84 16.53 -25.60
N ARG A 170 -18.44 17.41 -26.39
CA ARG A 170 -18.13 18.85 -26.35
C ARG A 170 -18.50 19.48 -25.00
N ASN A 171 -19.55 18.97 -24.35
CA ASN A 171 -20.05 19.51 -23.09
C ASN A 171 -19.32 18.99 -21.84
N VAL A 172 -18.45 17.99 -21.99
CA VAL A 172 -17.60 17.44 -20.91
C VAL A 172 -16.10 17.66 -21.14
N ARG A 173 -15.72 18.43 -22.17
CA ARG A 173 -14.36 18.97 -22.34
C ARG A 173 -14.18 20.25 -21.53
#